data_AF-A0A8H5BQW2-F1
#
_entry.id   AF-A0A8H5BQW2-F1
#
_cell.length_a   1.000
_cell.length_b   1.000
_cell.length_c   1.000
_cell.angle_alpha   90.00
_cell.angle_beta   90.00
_cell.angle_gamma   90.00
#
_symmetry.space_group_name_H-M   'P 1'
#
loop_
_entity.id
_entity.type
_entity.pdbx_description
1 polymer ?
#
loop_
_entity_poly.entity_id
_entity_poly.type
_entity_poly.pdbx_seq_one_letter_code
_entity_poly.pdbx_strand_id
1 'polypeptide(L)'
;MFPQWVSAYYAHAEDLTELEYEALDQPPPTILSMDPSEVQRCLEIGPALPGGSDERLFMLRFQLGVFSRLKEAAMYVGKDEERDLQVTNRWDDVEIKHVWCDQSMWEIPWAALCLQTELDDSEKSGRVTRKVDMVRLRGANHFCHWDQPELALKGLLSGLDMQT
;
A
#
# COMPACT_ATOMS: atom_id res chain seq x y z
N MET A 1 13.23 -3.76 16.43
CA MET A 1 12.01 -4.52 16.12
C MET A 1 11.21 -3.82 15.03
N PHE A 2 10.55 -2.67 15.28
CA PHE A 2 9.74 -2.00 14.24
C PHE A 2 10.53 -1.55 13.00
N PRO A 3 11.61 -0.75 13.07
CA PRO A 3 12.34 -0.30 11.87
C PRO A 3 12.91 -1.45 11.03
N GLN A 4 13.34 -2.51 11.71
CA GLN A 4 13.85 -3.72 11.06
C GLN A 4 12.72 -4.43 10.30
N TRP A 5 11.63 -4.78 10.98
CA TRP A 5 10.49 -5.46 10.35
C TRP A 5 9.89 -4.63 9.21
N VAL A 6 9.70 -3.32 9.44
CA VAL A 6 8.94 -2.48 8.51
C VAL A 6 9.73 -2.13 7.25
N SER A 7 11.07 -2.12 7.31
CA SER A 7 11.93 -1.71 6.20
C SER A 7 12.90 -2.79 5.74
N ALA A 8 12.77 -4.03 6.23
CA ALA A 8 13.55 -5.16 5.74
C ALA A 8 13.10 -5.59 4.34
N TYR A 9 13.93 -6.43 3.75
CA TYR A 9 13.64 -7.14 2.51
C TYR A 9 13.24 -8.58 2.82
N TYR A 10 12.24 -9.09 2.12
CA TYR A 10 11.69 -10.44 2.28
C TYR A 10 11.71 -11.17 0.93
N ALA A 11 12.01 -12.47 0.93
CA ALA A 11 12.07 -13.28 -0.29
C ALA A 11 10.82 -14.16 -0.44
N HIS A 12 9.67 -13.55 -0.68
CA HIS A 12 8.45 -14.31 -0.91
C HIS A 12 8.54 -15.16 -2.19
N ALA A 13 7.87 -16.31 -2.18
CA ALA A 13 7.67 -17.07 -3.40
C ALA A 13 6.81 -16.26 -4.41
N GLU A 14 6.89 -16.63 -5.70
CA GLU A 14 5.97 -16.07 -6.71
C GLU A 14 4.53 -16.51 -6.44
N ASP A 15 4.36 -17.70 -5.87
CA ASP A 15 3.08 -18.12 -5.29
C ASP A 15 2.91 -17.45 -3.93
N LEU A 16 2.05 -16.43 -3.90
CA LEU A 16 1.81 -15.62 -2.72
C LEU A 16 0.97 -16.35 -1.63
N THR A 17 0.79 -17.68 -1.76
CA THR A 17 0.37 -18.56 -0.65
C THR A 17 1.52 -18.94 0.29
N GLU A 18 2.78 -18.76 -0.13
CA GLU A 18 3.99 -19.04 0.64
C GLU A 18 4.75 -17.73 0.94
N LEU A 19 4.19 -16.92 1.85
CA LEU A 19 4.79 -15.65 2.24
C LEU A 19 5.78 -15.83 3.39
N GLU A 20 7.02 -15.40 3.15
CA GLU A 20 8.07 -15.35 4.17
C GLU A 20 7.82 -14.34 5.30
N TYR A 21 8.14 -14.76 6.53
CA TYR A 21 8.11 -13.92 7.73
C TYR A 21 9.50 -13.50 8.20
N GLU A 22 10.54 -14.17 7.68
CA GLU A 22 11.92 -13.89 8.02
C GLU A 22 12.52 -12.89 7.02
N ALA A 23 13.15 -11.85 7.57
CA ALA A 23 13.85 -10.86 6.78
C ALA A 23 15.17 -11.44 6.23
N LEU A 24 15.54 -11.02 5.02
CA LEU A 24 16.84 -11.29 4.45
C LEU A 24 17.95 -10.58 5.25
N ASP A 25 19.13 -11.20 5.29
CA ASP A 25 20.33 -10.59 5.85
C ASP A 25 20.84 -9.42 4.99
N GLN A 26 20.60 -9.48 3.68
CA GLN A 26 21.01 -8.49 2.70
C GLN A 26 19.92 -8.30 1.62
N PRO A 27 19.68 -7.05 1.18
CA PRO A 27 20.28 -5.80 1.67
C PRO A 27 19.77 -5.42 3.08
N PRO A 28 20.47 -4.54 3.82
CA PRO A 28 20.03 -4.12 5.14
C PRO A 28 18.70 -3.36 5.07
N PRO A 29 17.90 -3.35 6.16
CA PRO A 29 16.64 -2.59 6.19
C PRO A 29 16.85 -1.09 5.92
N THR A 30 16.01 -0.47 5.10
CA THR A 30 16.17 0.94 4.66
C THR A 30 16.36 1.91 5.81
N ILE A 31 15.50 1.84 6.84
CA ILE A 31 15.59 2.79 7.96
C ILE A 31 16.90 2.60 8.74
N LEU A 32 17.41 1.38 8.79
CA LEU A 32 18.64 1.05 9.51
C LEU A 32 19.91 1.32 8.69
N SER A 33 19.80 1.56 7.38
CA SER A 33 20.91 1.96 6.53
C SER A 33 21.08 3.49 6.43
N MET A 34 20.09 4.27 6.88
CA MET A 34 20.14 5.74 6.91
C MET A 34 21.15 6.26 7.94
N ASP A 35 21.68 7.46 7.70
CA ASP A 35 22.50 8.14 8.70
C ASP A 35 21.65 8.50 9.94
N PRO A 36 22.19 8.34 11.18
CA PRO A 36 21.43 8.63 12.40
C PRO A 36 20.85 10.05 12.44
N SER A 37 21.53 11.04 11.86
CA SER A 37 21.04 12.42 11.80
C SER A 37 19.88 12.59 10.81
N GLU A 38 19.85 11.79 9.74
CA GLU A 38 18.72 11.76 8.81
C GLU A 38 17.51 11.09 9.46
N VAL A 39 17.71 9.99 10.17
CA VAL A 39 16.66 9.32 10.94
C VAL A 39 16.02 10.32 11.92
N GLN A 40 16.82 11.07 12.68
CA GLN A 40 16.30 12.06 13.62
C GLN A 40 15.53 13.20 12.95
N ARG A 41 15.85 13.53 11.69
CA ARG A 41 15.17 14.59 10.94
C ARG A 41 13.90 14.12 10.24
N CYS A 42 13.82 12.84 9.88
CA CYS A 42 12.77 12.29 9.03
C CYS A 42 11.74 11.46 9.81
N LEU A 43 12.10 10.97 11.00
CA LEU A 43 11.27 10.03 11.77
C LEU A 43 11.05 10.50 13.20
N GLU A 44 9.79 10.50 13.61
CA GLU A 44 9.39 10.62 15.01
C GLU A 44 8.81 9.26 15.44
N ILE A 45 9.62 8.46 16.13
CA ILE A 45 9.31 7.04 16.38
C ILE A 45 8.30 6.89 17.53
N GLY A 46 8.29 7.82 18.49
CA GLY A 46 7.46 7.74 19.71
C GLY A 46 5.97 7.46 19.46
N PRO A 47 5.30 8.19 18.55
CA PRO A 47 3.91 7.96 18.16
C PRO A 47 3.60 6.55 17.66
N ALA A 48 4.55 5.88 17.01
CA ALA A 48 4.37 4.54 16.44
C ALA A 48 4.71 3.39 17.41
N LEU A 49 5.33 3.68 18.57
CA LEU A 49 5.61 2.67 19.59
C LEU A 49 4.34 2.25 20.36
N PRO A 50 4.35 1.09 21.06
CA PRO A 50 3.20 0.64 21.84
C PRO A 50 2.71 1.71 22.83
N GLY A 51 1.42 2.07 22.74
CA GLY A 51 0.82 3.12 23.56
C GLY A 51 1.00 4.54 23.02
N GLY A 52 1.73 4.72 21.91
CA GLY A 52 1.83 5.96 21.15
C GLY A 52 0.53 6.32 20.44
N SER A 53 0.42 7.56 19.97
CA SER A 53 -0.81 8.07 19.34
C SER A 53 -1.14 7.35 18.04
N ASP A 54 -0.14 7.06 17.21
CA ASP A 54 -0.35 6.50 15.87
C ASP A 54 -0.72 5.03 15.98
N GLU A 55 -0.06 4.29 16.87
CA GLU A 55 -0.43 2.90 17.21
C GLU A 55 -1.88 2.82 17.69
N ARG A 56 -2.28 3.66 18.65
CA ARG A 56 -3.66 3.69 19.16
C ARG A 56 -4.69 4.06 18.09
N LEU A 57 -4.40 5.09 17.28
CA LEU A 57 -5.29 5.50 16.20
C LEU A 57 -5.42 4.42 15.14
N PHE A 58 -4.32 3.74 14.79
CA PHE A 58 -4.32 2.63 13.85
C PHE A 58 -5.20 1.48 14.37
N MET A 59 -4.96 1.04 15.61
CA MET A 59 -5.72 -0.07 16.22
C MET A 59 -7.21 0.27 16.38
N LEU A 60 -7.55 1.48 16.80
CA LEU A 60 -8.95 1.91 16.93
C LEU A 60 -9.65 1.95 15.56
N ARG A 61 -8.99 2.47 14.52
CA ARG A 61 -9.53 2.49 13.15
C ARG A 61 -9.77 1.09 12.60
N PHE A 62 -8.88 0.15 12.92
CA PHE A 62 -9.06 -1.26 12.58
C PHE A 62 -10.30 -1.84 13.27
N GLN A 63 -10.42 -1.68 14.59
CA GLN A 63 -11.56 -2.17 15.37
C GLN A 63 -12.90 -1.58 14.94
N LEU A 64 -12.91 -0.30 14.55
CA LEU A 64 -14.11 0.41 14.10
C LEU A 64 -14.43 0.23 12.61
N GLY A 65 -13.69 -0.62 11.90
CA GLY A 65 -13.89 -0.88 10.46
C GLY A 65 -13.75 0.37 9.60
N VAL A 66 -12.97 1.36 10.03
CA VAL A 66 -12.81 2.64 9.31
C VAL A 66 -12.08 2.40 7.99
N PHE A 67 -11.02 1.60 7.99
CA PHE A 67 -10.27 1.30 6.77
C PHE A 67 -11.11 0.61 5.71
N SER A 68 -11.97 -0.35 6.09
CA SER A 68 -12.88 -1.01 5.15
C SER A 68 -13.84 -0.02 4.51
N ARG A 69 -14.46 0.87 5.29
CA ARG A 69 -15.37 1.90 4.77
C ARG A 69 -14.67 2.90 3.85
N LEU A 70 -13.46 3.34 4.21
CA LEU A 70 -12.67 4.25 3.38
C LEU A 70 -12.26 3.59 2.06
N LYS A 71 -11.79 2.34 2.11
CA LYS A 71 -11.46 1.54 0.94
C LYS A 71 -12.69 1.38 0.03
N GLU A 72 -13.84 1.02 0.59
CA GLU A 72 -15.07 0.87 -0.19
C GLU A 72 -15.49 2.18 -0.87
N ALA A 73 -15.49 3.29 -0.13
CA ALA A 73 -15.84 4.60 -0.66
C ALA A 73 -14.85 5.11 -1.73
N ALA A 74 -13.58 4.70 -1.64
CA ALA A 74 -12.56 5.06 -2.61
C ALA A 74 -12.69 4.22 -3.89
N MET A 75 -12.95 2.92 -3.79
CA MET A 75 -12.87 1.99 -4.92
C MET A 75 -14.20 1.80 -5.67
N TYR A 76 -15.33 1.83 -4.97
CA TYR A 76 -16.61 1.50 -5.58
C TYR A 76 -17.38 2.76 -5.98
N VAL A 77 -17.86 2.77 -7.22
CA VAL A 77 -18.75 3.81 -7.71
C VAL A 77 -20.14 3.50 -7.18
N GLY A 78 -20.63 4.35 -6.27
CA GLY A 78 -21.94 4.17 -5.65
C GLY A 78 -23.09 4.32 -6.64
N LYS A 79 -24.18 3.56 -6.40
CA LYS A 79 -25.54 3.87 -6.90
C LYS A 79 -26.35 4.59 -5.83
N ASP A 80 -25.70 5.38 -4.98
CA ASP A 80 -26.39 6.00 -3.84
C ASP A 80 -27.36 7.05 -4.36
N GLU A 81 -28.66 6.73 -4.31
CA GLU A 81 -29.78 7.66 -4.48
C GLU A 81 -29.70 8.83 -3.46
N GLU A 82 -28.90 8.70 -2.41
CA GLU A 82 -28.62 9.75 -1.40
C GLU A 82 -27.42 10.66 -1.73
N ARG A 83 -26.69 10.45 -2.84
CA ARG A 83 -25.73 11.45 -3.35
C ARG A 83 -26.45 12.58 -4.08
N ASP A 84 -27.47 13.13 -3.43
CA ASP A 84 -28.37 14.18 -3.94
C ASP A 84 -27.76 15.59 -3.80
N LEU A 85 -26.43 15.67 -3.78
CA LEU A 85 -25.72 16.93 -3.98
C LEU A 85 -25.22 16.92 -5.42
N GLN A 86 -25.80 17.82 -6.22
CA GLN A 86 -25.62 18.06 -7.67
C GLN A 86 -24.18 18.36 -8.14
N VAL A 87 -23.17 17.83 -7.46
CA VAL A 87 -21.80 17.77 -7.93
C VAL A 87 -21.65 16.37 -8.49
N THR A 88 -21.57 16.25 -9.82
CA THR A 88 -21.07 15.03 -10.46
C THR A 88 -19.82 14.62 -9.68
N ASN A 89 -19.82 13.43 -9.07
CA ASN A 89 -18.68 13.02 -8.27
C ASN A 89 -17.53 12.67 -9.21
N ARG A 90 -16.81 13.70 -9.69
CA ARG A 90 -15.71 13.60 -10.66
C ARG A 90 -14.60 12.66 -10.20
N TRP A 91 -14.61 12.29 -8.91
CA TRP A 91 -13.71 11.29 -8.36
C TRP A 91 -13.97 9.88 -8.92
N ASP A 92 -15.17 9.60 -9.43
CA ASP A 92 -15.50 8.30 -10.02
C ASP A 92 -14.72 8.04 -11.33
N ASP A 93 -14.31 9.11 -12.02
CA ASP A 93 -13.43 9.04 -13.21
C ASP A 93 -11.93 9.03 -12.86
N VAL A 94 -11.57 9.18 -11.58
CA VAL A 94 -10.17 9.20 -11.14
C VAL A 94 -9.67 7.77 -10.98
N GLU A 95 -8.67 7.41 -11.78
CA GLU A 95 -7.97 6.13 -11.69
C GLU A 95 -7.24 6.00 -10.36
N ILE A 96 -7.30 4.80 -9.78
CA ILE A 96 -6.52 4.42 -8.60
C ILE A 96 -5.32 3.61 -9.07
N LYS A 97 -4.11 4.11 -8.79
CA LYS A 97 -2.86 3.38 -9.00
C LYS A 97 -2.40 2.79 -7.67
N HIS A 98 -2.52 1.47 -7.53
CA HIS A 98 -2.07 0.75 -6.34
C HIS A 98 -0.68 0.15 -6.57
N VAL A 99 0.34 0.90 -6.18
CA VAL A 99 1.74 0.48 -6.25
C VAL A 99 2.13 -0.24 -4.96
N TRP A 100 2.70 -1.44 -5.09
CA TRP A 100 3.16 -2.24 -3.96
C TRP A 100 4.50 -2.91 -4.29
N CYS A 101 5.25 -3.28 -3.26
CA CYS A 101 6.62 -3.80 -3.42
C CYS A 101 6.71 -5.24 -2.89
N ASP A 102 7.33 -6.13 -3.67
CA ASP A 102 7.25 -7.58 -3.45
C ASP A 102 8.29 -8.18 -2.50
N GLN A 103 9.17 -7.35 -1.96
CA GLN A 103 10.07 -7.71 -0.86
C GLN A 103 9.74 -6.91 0.40
N SER A 104 8.52 -6.40 0.53
CA SER A 104 8.01 -5.82 1.78
C SER A 104 7.67 -6.91 2.79
N MET A 105 7.27 -6.55 4.01
CA MET A 105 6.69 -7.51 4.95
C MET A 105 5.46 -8.21 4.35
N TRP A 106 5.20 -9.46 4.78
CA TRP A 106 4.18 -10.36 4.22
C TRP A 106 2.78 -9.74 4.11
N GLU A 107 2.42 -8.79 4.98
CA GLU A 107 1.13 -8.12 4.96
C GLU A 107 0.85 -7.40 3.64
N ILE A 108 1.90 -6.87 2.98
CA ILE A 108 1.78 -6.08 1.74
C ILE A 108 1.44 -6.92 0.52
N PRO A 109 2.21 -7.97 0.16
CA PRO A 109 1.83 -8.86 -0.94
C PRO A 109 0.50 -9.57 -0.67
N TRP A 110 0.22 -9.94 0.59
CA TRP A 110 -1.07 -10.51 0.98
C TRP A 110 -2.22 -9.53 0.70
N ALA A 111 -2.09 -8.28 1.13
CA ALA A 111 -3.12 -7.26 0.87
C ALA A 111 -3.31 -7.01 -0.64
N ALA A 112 -2.23 -7.03 -1.43
CA ALA A 112 -2.32 -6.90 -2.88
C ALA A 112 -3.07 -8.07 -3.52
N LEU A 113 -2.84 -9.32 -3.08
CA LEU A 113 -3.65 -10.47 -3.52
C LEU A 113 -5.11 -10.33 -3.17
N CYS A 114 -5.40 -9.97 -1.92
CA CYS A 114 -6.78 -9.81 -1.46
C CYS A 114 -7.51 -8.74 -2.29
N LEU A 115 -6.83 -7.63 -2.58
CA LEU A 115 -7.39 -6.58 -3.44
C LEU A 115 -7.63 -7.08 -4.87
N GLN A 116 -6.68 -7.80 -5.47
CA GLN A 116 -6.87 -8.37 -6.81
C GLN A 116 -8.07 -9.31 -6.85
N THR A 117 -8.19 -10.19 -5.84
CA THR A 117 -9.31 -11.14 -5.72
C THR A 117 -10.65 -10.39 -5.59
N GLU A 118 -10.68 -9.34 -4.76
CA GLU A 118 -11.85 -8.49 -4.57
C GLU A 118 -12.27 -7.76 -5.84
N LEU A 119 -11.32 -7.30 -6.65
CA LEU A 119 -11.58 -6.67 -7.96
C LEU A 119 -12.13 -7.68 -8.96
N ASP A 120 -11.53 -8.87 -9.05
CA ASP A 120 -11.98 -9.96 -9.93
C ASP A 120 -13.42 -10.40 -9.58
N ASP A 121 -13.73 -10.51 -8.29
CA ASP A 121 -15.07 -10.87 -7.83
C ASP A 121 -16.09 -9.74 -8.04
N SER A 122 -15.64 -8.49 -7.95
CA SER A 122 -16.48 -7.33 -8.29
C SER A 122 -16.83 -7.31 -9.77
N GLU A 123 -15.87 -7.61 -10.65
CA GLU A 123 -16.12 -7.74 -12.09
C GLU A 123 -17.12 -8.88 -12.38
N LYS A 124 -16.90 -10.08 -11.82
CA LYS A 124 -17.81 -11.23 -12.00
C LYS A 124 -19.23 -10.96 -11.49
N SER A 125 -19.38 -10.18 -10.43
CA SER A 125 -20.68 -9.82 -9.85
C SER A 125 -21.32 -8.59 -10.48
N GLY A 126 -20.64 -7.90 -11.40
CA GLY A 126 -21.12 -6.67 -12.03
C GLY A 126 -21.13 -5.46 -11.09
N ARG A 127 -20.36 -5.50 -10.00
CA ARG A 127 -20.19 -4.36 -9.09
C ARG A 127 -19.23 -3.35 -9.73
N VAL A 128 -19.70 -2.12 -9.92
CA VAL A 128 -18.92 -1.07 -10.57
C VAL A 128 -17.81 -0.57 -9.64
N THR A 129 -16.58 -0.71 -10.10
CA THR A 129 -15.37 -0.16 -9.49
C THR A 129 -14.85 1.01 -10.30
N ARG A 130 -14.08 1.89 -9.66
CA ARG A 130 -13.19 2.80 -10.38
C ARG A 130 -12.16 1.98 -11.14
N LYS A 131 -11.53 2.58 -12.16
CA LYS A 131 -10.37 1.97 -12.81
C LYS A 131 -9.25 1.84 -11.77
N VAL A 132 -8.88 0.61 -11.44
CA VAL A 132 -7.76 0.30 -10.54
C VAL A 132 -6.65 -0.34 -11.37
N ASP A 133 -5.47 0.27 -11.35
CA ASP A 133 -4.24 -0.27 -11.95
C ASP A 133 -3.29 -0.70 -10.82
N MET A 134 -2.92 -1.98 -10.80
CA MET A 134 -2.08 -2.57 -9.76
C MET A 134 -0.66 -2.79 -10.27
N VAL A 135 0.31 -2.16 -9.62
CA VAL A 135 1.71 -2.18 -10.06
C VAL A 135 2.58 -2.84 -8.99
N ARG A 136 3.21 -3.97 -9.33
CA ARG A 136 4.18 -4.67 -8.48
C ARG A 136 5.60 -4.18 -8.78
N LEU A 137 6.26 -3.59 -7.80
CA LEU A 137 7.68 -3.25 -7.84
C LEU A 137 8.50 -4.45 -7.37
N ARG A 138 9.25 -5.03 -8.30
CA ARG A 138 10.07 -6.21 -8.06
C ARG A 138 11.41 -5.85 -7.42
N GLY A 139 11.82 -6.59 -6.40
CA GLY A 139 13.09 -6.37 -5.69
C GLY A 139 13.08 -5.14 -4.78
N ALA A 140 11.90 -4.71 -4.34
CA ALA A 140 11.74 -3.49 -3.54
C ALA A 140 11.00 -3.80 -2.24
N ASN A 141 11.33 -3.08 -1.17
CA ASN A 141 10.66 -3.19 0.11
C ASN A 141 9.61 -2.07 0.32
N HIS A 142 9.06 -1.99 1.52
CA HIS A 142 8.02 -1.03 1.89
C HIS A 142 8.44 0.45 1.73
N PHE A 143 9.75 0.73 1.81
CA PHE A 143 10.33 2.07 1.69
C PHE A 143 11.06 2.26 0.35
N CYS A 144 10.56 1.64 -0.72
CA CYS A 144 11.11 1.76 -2.08
C CYS A 144 11.38 3.21 -2.52
N HIS A 145 10.57 4.17 -2.10
CA HIS A 145 10.77 5.59 -2.44
C HIS A 145 12.01 6.23 -1.77
N TRP A 146 12.58 5.61 -0.74
CA TRP A 146 13.85 6.00 -0.13
C TRP A 146 15.03 5.23 -0.73
N ASP A 147 14.88 3.91 -0.96
CA ASP A 147 15.97 3.05 -1.45
C ASP A 147 16.15 3.07 -2.98
N GLN A 148 15.04 3.10 -3.72
CA GLN A 148 14.98 2.98 -5.18
C GLN A 148 14.03 4.04 -5.76
N PRO A 149 14.30 5.35 -5.55
CA PRO A 149 13.35 6.43 -5.89
C PRO A 149 12.99 6.47 -7.37
N GLU A 150 13.91 6.13 -8.28
CA GLU A 150 13.62 6.04 -9.72
C GLU A 150 12.65 4.89 -10.05
N LEU A 151 12.76 3.75 -9.35
CA LEU A 151 11.84 2.63 -9.50
C LEU A 151 10.46 3.01 -8.97
N ALA A 152 10.39 3.64 -7.79
CA ALA A 152 9.14 4.13 -7.22
C ALA A 152 8.44 5.12 -8.16
N LEU A 153 9.18 6.09 -8.71
CA LEU A 153 8.64 7.06 -9.66
C LEU A 153 8.15 6.39 -10.95
N LYS A 154 8.92 5.44 -11.49
CA LYS A 154 8.48 4.65 -12.66
C LYS A 154 7.20 3.87 -12.39
N GLY A 155 7.06 3.30 -11.19
CA GLY A 155 5.84 2.61 -10.78
C GLY A 155 4.61 3.51 -10.69
N LEU A 156 4.79 4.73 -10.19
CA LEU A 156 3.71 5.73 -10.11
C LEU A 156 3.29 6.24 -11.50
N LEU A 157 4.23 6.32 -12.44
CA LEU A 157 3.99 6.84 -13.79
C LEU A 157 3.68 5.75 -14.83
N SER A 158 3.88 4.47 -14.53
CA SER A 158 3.66 3.38 -15.49
C SER A 158 2.22 3.40 -16.00
N GLY A 159 2.02 3.20 -17.30
CA GLY A 159 0.67 3.25 -17.90
C GLY A 159 0.13 4.67 -18.19
N LEU A 160 0.88 5.73 -17.86
CA LEU A 160 0.76 6.99 -18.60
C LEU A 160 1.44 6.74 -19.95
N ASP A 161 0.76 6.99 -21.06
CA ASP A 161 1.36 6.93 -22.40
C ASP A 161 2.60 7.83 -22.44
N MET A 162 3.77 7.27 -22.14
CA MET A 162 5.05 7.93 -22.34
C MET A 162 5.35 7.85 -23.84
N GLN A 163 4.68 8.70 -24.61
CA GLN A 163 5.09 9.03 -25.96
C GLN A 163 6.45 9.72 -25.87
N THR A 164 7.51 8.95 -26.11
CA THR A 164 8.82 9.48 -26.53
C THR A 164 8.77 9.93 -27.97
#